data_AF-A0A9D8XCL9-F1
#
_entry.id   AF-A0A9D8XCL9-F1
#
_cell.length_a   1.000
_cell.length_b   1.000
_cell.length_c   1.000
_cell.angle_alpha   90.00
_cell.angle_beta   90.00
_cell.angle_gamma   90.00
#
_symmetry.space_group_name_H-M   'P 1'
#
loop_
_entity.id
_entity.type
_entity.pdbx_description
1 polymer ?
#
loop_
_entity_poly.entity_id
_entity_poly.type
_entity_poly.pdbx_seq_one_letter_code
_entity_poly.pdbx_strand_id
1 'polypeptide(L)'
;MKRPKAPKFPEDDVYRRQLLTDAGLPPDAHARIRSIAGPAEIRAIVCAFQKRAAFYQPGIRPRERRREVDSHGLENVASRQFRANLHIHTRHSDGRLSIPQLLRQASLYADSTAEMLQEDSPAPFAPFTIGIMDHNRVEGCAEAIRLIFESPRRYRNLRVILGSEVTVRLQNIYEHQLREKRHVHFLLTGITPEAQEIQDFFRPFANVPPPNRGLARHAPSVTLSQAAQMLRTQQFGSLSMAHPSRIQLQKFLCQPDRRTEAMRQYIHLFHETLGDRALYVEAFYQAYSGNLAENLQELRTILETAAAERLLIAGGMDTHGANIFFSKASPRFQI
;
A
#
# COMPACT_ATOMS: atom_id res chain seq x y z
N MET A 1 -1.47 -4.31 34.97
CA MET A 1 -1.87 -3.54 33.77
C MET A 1 -2.57 -4.51 32.82
N LYS A 2 -3.87 -4.32 32.59
CA LYS A 2 -4.68 -5.12 31.65
C LYS A 2 -4.64 -4.41 30.29
N ARG A 3 -3.94 -5.00 29.31
CA ARG A 3 -3.86 -4.48 27.93
C ARG A 3 -5.25 -4.04 27.41
N PRO A 4 -5.34 -2.89 26.71
CA PRO A 4 -6.59 -2.42 26.15
C PRO A 4 -7.16 -3.47 25.20
N LYS A 5 -8.48 -3.68 25.26
CA LYS A 5 -9.15 -4.62 24.35
C LYS A 5 -9.07 -4.04 22.94
N ALA A 6 -8.46 -4.80 22.01
CA ALA A 6 -8.49 -4.45 20.60
C ALA A 6 -9.94 -4.29 20.12
N PRO A 7 -10.25 -3.24 19.33
CA PRO A 7 -11.55 -3.10 18.70
C PRO A 7 -11.83 -4.32 17.82
N LYS A 8 -13.10 -4.69 17.77
CA LYS A 8 -13.57 -5.84 16.99
C LYS A 8 -14.22 -5.33 15.71
N PHE A 9 -13.97 -6.04 14.62
CA PHE A 9 -14.57 -5.82 13.30
C PHE A 9 -15.30 -7.10 12.89
N PRO A 10 -16.52 -7.35 13.41
CA PRO A 10 -17.28 -8.58 13.10
C PRO A 10 -17.50 -8.79 11.59
N GLU A 11 -17.64 -7.71 10.84
CA GLU A 11 -17.78 -7.72 9.37
C GLU A 11 -16.55 -8.31 8.67
N ASP A 12 -15.36 -8.15 9.26
CA ASP A 12 -14.14 -8.73 8.72
C ASP A 12 -14.03 -10.25 8.99
N ASP A 13 -14.85 -10.81 9.87
CA ASP A 13 -14.91 -12.27 10.04
C ASP A 13 -15.51 -12.95 8.80
N VAL A 14 -16.43 -12.28 8.09
CA VAL A 14 -16.96 -12.78 6.80
C VAL A 14 -15.84 -12.80 5.76
N TYR A 15 -15.06 -11.72 5.67
CA TYR A 15 -13.89 -11.65 4.78
C TYR A 15 -12.87 -12.76 5.08
N ARG A 16 -12.52 -12.96 6.36
CA ARG A 16 -11.56 -14.01 6.74
C ARG A 16 -12.09 -15.43 6.49
N ARG A 17 -13.39 -15.67 6.69
CA ARG A 17 -14.02 -16.95 6.31
C ARG A 17 -13.89 -17.18 4.80
N GLN A 18 -14.16 -16.17 3.98
CA GLN A 18 -14.02 -16.25 2.53
C GLN A 18 -12.57 -16.55 2.12
N LEU A 19 -11.59 -15.85 2.70
CA LEU A 19 -10.17 -16.13 2.44
C LEU A 19 -9.79 -17.59 2.70
N LEU A 20 -10.32 -18.19 3.77
CA LEU A 20 -10.05 -19.59 4.08
C LEU A 20 -10.79 -20.53 3.11
N THR A 21 -12.05 -20.26 2.79
CA THR A 21 -12.80 -21.02 1.79
C THR A 21 -12.06 -21.07 0.45
N ASP A 22 -11.66 -19.91 -0.06
CA ASP A 22 -10.96 -19.80 -1.35
C ASP A 22 -9.61 -20.54 -1.30
N ALA A 23 -8.93 -20.48 -0.16
CA ALA A 23 -7.65 -21.16 0.08
C ALA A 23 -7.75 -22.69 0.27
N GLY A 24 -8.96 -23.27 0.24
CA GLY A 24 -9.19 -24.69 0.57
C GLY A 24 -8.93 -25.02 2.03
N LEU A 25 -9.06 -24.03 2.93
CA LEU A 25 -8.84 -24.14 4.38
C LEU A 25 -10.18 -24.09 5.14
N PRO A 26 -10.27 -24.66 6.36
CA PRO A 26 -11.52 -24.69 7.13
C PRO A 26 -12.04 -23.28 7.48
N PRO A 27 -13.20 -22.82 6.98
CA PRO A 27 -13.67 -21.44 7.17
C PRO A 27 -13.93 -21.09 8.65
N ASP A 28 -14.38 -22.04 9.45
CA ASP A 28 -14.61 -21.83 10.89
C ASP A 28 -13.32 -21.55 11.67
N ALA A 29 -12.15 -21.84 11.09
CA ALA A 29 -10.85 -21.50 11.66
C ALA A 29 -10.38 -20.07 11.35
N HIS A 30 -11.27 -19.17 10.87
CA HIS A 30 -10.96 -17.75 10.56
C HIS A 30 -10.23 -17.00 11.69
N ALA A 31 -10.43 -17.39 12.96
CA ALA A 31 -9.71 -16.83 14.10
C ALA A 31 -8.18 -17.01 14.01
N ARG A 32 -7.68 -18.02 13.27
CA ARG A 32 -6.25 -18.26 13.06
C ARG A 32 -5.61 -17.19 12.17
N ILE A 33 -6.35 -16.58 11.25
CA ILE A 33 -5.82 -15.55 10.34
C ILE A 33 -6.23 -14.13 10.77
N ARG A 34 -6.44 -13.89 12.07
CA ARG A 34 -6.78 -12.55 12.61
C ARG A 34 -5.70 -11.49 12.39
N SER A 35 -4.47 -11.89 12.08
CA SER A 35 -3.44 -10.94 11.66
C SER A 35 -3.68 -10.41 10.24
N ILE A 36 -4.58 -10.99 9.47
CA ILE A 36 -5.01 -10.45 8.17
C ILE A 36 -6.13 -9.44 8.43
N ALA A 37 -5.89 -8.19 8.05
CA ALA A 37 -6.84 -7.10 8.22
C ALA A 37 -7.89 -7.15 7.12
N GLY A 38 -9.17 -7.09 7.50
CA GLY A 38 -10.26 -6.97 6.55
C GLY A 38 -10.56 -5.50 6.20
N PRO A 39 -11.48 -5.25 5.25
CA PRO A 39 -11.75 -3.90 4.75
C PRO A 39 -12.12 -2.88 5.84
N ALA A 40 -12.86 -3.29 6.88
CA ALA A 40 -13.24 -2.38 7.95
C ALA A 40 -12.04 -2.04 8.85
N GLU A 41 -11.24 -3.04 9.22
CA GLU A 41 -10.00 -2.84 9.99
C GLU A 41 -8.98 -2.00 9.21
N ILE A 42 -8.84 -2.22 7.90
CA ILE A 42 -7.97 -1.39 7.03
C ILE A 42 -8.40 0.07 7.09
N ARG A 43 -9.69 0.35 6.87
CA ARG A 43 -10.23 1.72 6.93
C ARG A 43 -10.02 2.35 8.31
N ALA A 44 -10.23 1.59 9.39
CA ALA A 44 -10.02 2.05 10.75
C ALA A 44 -8.55 2.40 11.03
N ILE A 45 -7.61 1.55 10.60
CA ILE A 45 -6.17 1.81 10.72
C ILE A 45 -5.81 3.09 9.98
N VAL A 46 -6.19 3.24 8.71
CA VAL A 46 -5.84 4.43 7.93
C VAL A 46 -6.47 5.69 8.54
N CYS A 47 -7.76 5.63 8.91
CA CYS A 47 -8.48 6.76 9.49
C CYS A 47 -7.83 7.25 10.80
N ALA A 48 -7.38 6.34 11.67
CA ALA A 48 -6.76 6.68 12.95
C ALA A 48 -5.40 7.40 12.79
N PHE A 49 -4.71 7.23 11.66
CA PHE A 49 -3.33 7.72 11.48
C PHE A 49 -3.12 8.64 10.27
N GLN A 50 -4.18 8.98 9.51
CA GLN A 50 -4.13 9.73 8.24
C GLN A 50 -3.35 11.07 8.24
N LYS A 51 -3.00 11.65 9.39
CA LYS A 51 -2.21 12.90 9.49
C LYS A 51 -0.92 12.73 10.28
N ARG A 52 -0.44 11.49 10.45
CA ARG A 52 0.75 11.17 11.25
C ARG A 52 1.84 10.62 10.34
N ALA A 53 2.64 11.51 9.75
CA ALA A 53 3.76 11.11 8.87
C ALA A 53 4.68 10.07 9.52
N ALA A 54 5.02 10.24 10.80
CA ALA A 54 5.86 9.31 11.55
C ALA A 54 5.28 7.88 11.64
N PHE A 55 3.97 7.71 11.48
CA PHE A 55 3.32 6.40 11.42
C PHE A 55 3.68 5.63 10.14
N TYR A 56 3.84 6.33 9.03
CA TYR A 56 4.07 5.75 7.70
C TYR A 56 5.50 5.93 7.18
N GLN A 57 6.34 6.70 7.89
CA GLN A 57 7.71 6.99 7.48
C GLN A 57 8.70 6.55 8.56
N PRO A 58 9.77 5.81 8.21
CA PRO A 58 10.81 5.35 9.14
C PRO A 58 11.67 6.49 9.68
N GLY A 59 11.70 7.63 9.00
CA GLY A 59 12.41 8.84 9.40
C GLY A 59 12.37 9.91 8.31
N ILE A 60 13.02 11.02 8.60
CA ILE A 60 13.16 12.20 7.77
C ILE A 60 14.40 12.04 6.91
N ARG A 61 14.36 12.54 5.67
CA ARG A 61 15.54 12.56 4.80
C ARG A 61 16.61 13.50 5.39
N PRO A 62 17.84 13.01 5.66
CA PRO A 62 18.92 13.88 6.11
C PRO A 62 19.24 14.97 5.08
N ARG A 63 19.61 16.17 5.54
CA ARG A 63 19.80 17.33 4.65
C ARG A 63 20.90 17.08 3.61
N GLU A 64 21.96 16.43 4.04
CA GLU A 64 23.14 16.06 3.26
C GLU A 64 22.86 15.01 2.19
N ARG A 65 21.79 14.20 2.34
CA ARG A 65 21.37 13.18 1.37
C ARG A 65 20.13 13.58 0.57
N ARG A 66 19.74 14.86 0.56
CA ARG A 66 18.52 15.36 -0.13
C ARG A 66 18.39 14.92 -1.59
N ARG A 67 19.50 14.78 -2.31
CA ARG A 67 19.54 14.36 -3.72
C ARG A 67 19.46 12.84 -3.91
N GLU A 68 19.66 12.06 -2.86
CA GLU A 68 19.56 10.60 -2.91
C GLU A 68 18.10 10.19 -2.73
N VAL A 69 17.49 9.72 -3.81
CA VAL A 69 16.16 9.09 -3.77
C VAL A 69 16.19 7.95 -2.75
N ASP A 70 15.12 7.83 -1.95
CA ASP A 70 14.99 6.75 -0.95
C ASP A 70 16.00 6.80 0.21
N SER A 71 16.60 7.97 0.46
CA SER A 71 17.38 8.20 1.67
C SER A 71 16.48 8.76 2.78
N HIS A 72 16.44 8.07 3.91
CA HIS A 72 15.72 8.46 5.12
C HIS A 72 16.49 8.01 6.35
N GLY A 73 16.28 8.74 7.45
CA GLY A 73 16.67 8.30 8.78
C GLY A 73 15.80 7.14 9.28
N LEU A 74 16.15 6.61 10.44
CA LEU A 74 15.46 5.50 11.11
C LEU A 74 14.92 5.92 12.48
N GLU A 75 14.82 7.22 12.77
CA GLU A 75 14.41 7.72 14.09
C GLU A 75 13.00 7.30 14.48
N ASN A 76 12.06 7.16 13.53
CA ASN A 76 10.72 6.67 13.81
C ASN A 76 10.70 5.15 13.98
N VAL A 77 11.65 4.42 13.39
CA VAL A 77 11.87 3.00 13.66
C VAL A 77 12.43 2.81 15.06
N ALA A 78 13.45 3.59 15.43
CA ALA A 78 14.08 3.54 16.75
C ALA A 78 13.10 3.91 17.87
N SER A 79 12.27 4.93 17.65
CA SER A 79 11.24 5.39 18.61
C SER A 79 9.90 4.64 18.50
N ARG A 80 9.79 3.63 17.63
CA ARG A 80 8.56 2.84 17.39
C ARG A 80 7.32 3.64 16.98
N GLN A 81 7.55 4.82 16.41
CA GLN A 81 6.49 5.62 15.81
C GLN A 81 6.14 5.12 14.41
N PHE A 82 7.11 4.55 13.68
CA PHE A 82 6.86 3.89 12.40
C PHE A 82 6.08 2.61 12.62
N ARG A 83 4.82 2.60 12.19
CA ARG A 83 3.85 1.57 12.55
C ARG A 83 3.02 1.05 11.38
N ALA A 84 3.20 1.61 10.18
CA ALA A 84 2.68 1.02 8.96
C ALA A 84 3.60 1.21 7.76
N ASN A 85 3.72 0.16 6.96
CA ASN A 85 4.29 0.20 5.62
C ASN A 85 3.31 -0.48 4.65
N LEU A 86 2.42 0.30 4.06
CA LEU A 86 1.30 -0.24 3.28
C LEU A 86 1.66 -0.63 1.85
N HIS A 87 2.92 -0.45 1.44
CA HIS A 87 3.38 -0.63 0.07
C HIS A 87 4.73 -1.36 0.05
N ILE A 88 4.67 -2.69 0.02
CA ILE A 88 5.84 -3.57 0.00
C ILE A 88 5.74 -4.56 -1.16
N HIS A 89 6.83 -4.68 -1.91
CA HIS A 89 7.05 -5.63 -2.98
C HIS A 89 7.86 -6.82 -2.49
N THR A 90 7.59 -7.98 -3.06
CA THR A 90 8.24 -9.24 -2.73
C THR A 90 8.83 -9.85 -3.99
N ARG A 91 9.49 -11.00 -3.83
CA ARG A 91 10.03 -11.77 -4.96
C ARG A 91 8.95 -12.27 -5.93
N HIS A 92 7.67 -12.18 -5.57
CA HIS A 92 6.60 -12.49 -6.50
C HIS A 92 6.54 -11.48 -7.64
N SER A 93 6.95 -10.22 -7.42
CA SER A 93 7.13 -9.21 -8.47
C SER A 93 8.59 -8.77 -8.63
N ASP A 94 8.98 -7.62 -8.08
CA ASP A 94 10.30 -7.01 -8.24
C ASP A 94 10.97 -6.61 -6.91
N GLY A 95 10.42 -7.08 -5.79
CA GLY A 95 11.04 -6.98 -4.47
C GLY A 95 12.08 -8.08 -4.20
N ARG A 96 12.87 -7.90 -3.14
CA ARG A 96 13.93 -8.86 -2.75
C ARG A 96 13.55 -9.79 -1.61
N LEU A 97 12.53 -9.45 -0.83
CA LEU A 97 12.03 -10.27 0.27
C LEU A 97 11.14 -11.39 -0.26
N SER A 98 11.36 -12.63 0.18
CA SER A 98 10.31 -13.65 0.09
C SER A 98 9.21 -13.38 1.13
N ILE A 99 8.03 -13.96 0.97
CA ILE A 99 6.94 -13.83 1.95
C ILE A 99 7.36 -14.29 3.35
N PRO A 100 8.06 -15.43 3.54
CA PRO A 100 8.57 -15.81 4.86
C PRO A 100 9.52 -14.79 5.48
N GLN A 101 10.39 -14.17 4.68
CA GLN A 101 11.33 -13.15 5.15
C GLN A 101 10.59 -11.87 5.56
N LEU A 102 9.66 -11.40 4.72
CA LEU A 102 8.81 -10.24 5.00
C LEU A 102 8.02 -10.45 6.29
N LEU A 103 7.26 -11.54 6.39
CA LEU A 103 6.43 -11.83 7.57
C LEU A 103 7.28 -11.97 8.84
N ARG A 104 8.49 -12.56 8.75
CA ARG A 104 9.41 -12.66 9.89
C ARG A 104 9.90 -11.29 10.35
N GLN A 105 10.38 -10.44 9.44
CA GLN A 105 10.88 -9.12 9.81
C GLN A 105 9.75 -8.26 10.41
N ALA A 106 8.58 -8.29 9.77
CA ALA A 106 7.41 -7.54 10.22
C ALA A 106 6.90 -8.03 11.57
N SER A 107 6.86 -9.35 11.82
CA SER A 107 6.40 -9.88 13.11
C SER A 107 7.34 -9.51 14.26
N LEU A 108 8.66 -9.62 14.06
CA LEU A 108 9.65 -9.24 15.08
C LEU A 108 9.57 -7.75 15.42
N TYR A 109 9.41 -6.90 14.40
CA TYR A 109 9.23 -5.47 14.62
C TYR A 109 7.90 -5.17 15.33
N ALA A 110 6.81 -5.85 14.94
CA ALA A 110 5.50 -5.72 15.57
C ALA A 110 5.51 -6.12 17.05
N ASP A 111 6.18 -7.22 17.40
CA ASP A 111 6.33 -7.69 18.77
C ASP A 111 7.07 -6.67 19.63
N SER A 112 8.20 -6.17 19.15
CA SER A 112 8.99 -5.17 19.86
C SER A 112 8.26 -3.81 19.99
N THR A 113 7.47 -3.41 18.99
CA THR A 113 6.59 -2.24 19.11
C THR A 113 5.51 -2.47 20.16
N ALA A 114 4.90 -3.66 20.20
CA ALA A 114 3.82 -3.98 21.14
C ALA A 114 4.27 -3.93 22.61
N GLU A 115 5.54 -4.21 22.90
CA GLU A 115 6.12 -4.12 24.25
C GLU A 115 6.20 -2.67 24.77
N MET A 116 6.31 -1.68 23.88
CA MET A 116 6.42 -0.27 24.26
C MET A 116 5.07 0.48 24.27
N LEU A 117 4.00 -0.13 23.78
CA LEU A 117 2.68 0.52 23.75
C LEU A 117 2.09 0.59 25.16
N GLN A 118 1.88 1.82 25.65
CA GLN A 118 1.12 2.09 26.86
C GLN A 118 -0.37 1.78 26.66
N GLU A 119 -1.07 1.48 27.76
CA GLU A 119 -2.50 1.12 27.79
C GLU A 119 -3.40 2.20 27.14
N ASP A 120 -3.04 3.47 27.27
CA ASP A 120 -3.79 4.62 26.75
C ASP A 120 -3.31 5.12 25.38
N SER A 121 -2.39 4.37 24.73
CA SER A 121 -2.03 4.68 23.35
C SER A 121 -3.30 4.60 22.48
N PRO A 122 -3.59 5.58 21.60
CA PRO A 122 -4.77 5.58 20.71
C PRO A 122 -4.76 4.42 19.68
N ALA A 123 -3.95 3.41 19.92
CA ALA A 123 -3.50 2.43 18.96
C ALA A 123 -3.53 0.98 19.48
N PRO A 124 -4.63 0.48 20.09
CA PRO A 124 -4.82 -0.96 20.27
C PRO A 124 -5.06 -1.70 18.94
N PHE A 125 -5.09 -0.98 17.80
CA PHE A 125 -5.45 -1.49 16.47
C PHE A 125 -4.37 -2.38 15.82
N ALA A 126 -3.09 -1.98 15.85
CA ALA A 126 -2.02 -2.74 15.20
C ALA A 126 -0.62 -2.25 15.65
N PRO A 127 0.17 -3.04 16.40
CA PRO A 127 1.56 -2.70 16.70
C PRO A 127 2.37 -2.37 15.44
N PHE A 128 2.20 -3.15 14.37
CA PHE A 128 2.71 -2.84 13.05
C PHE A 128 1.78 -3.39 11.96
N THR A 129 1.62 -2.64 10.87
CA THR A 129 0.82 -3.03 9.70
C THR A 129 1.68 -3.06 8.45
N ILE A 130 1.59 -4.12 7.65
CA ILE A 130 2.21 -4.19 6.33
C ILE A 130 1.17 -4.39 5.24
N GLY A 131 1.45 -3.89 4.03
CA GLY A 131 0.71 -4.23 2.82
C GLY A 131 1.60 -5.00 1.84
N ILE A 132 1.14 -6.18 1.40
CA ILE A 132 1.76 -6.94 0.31
C ILE A 132 1.16 -6.40 -0.98
N MET A 133 1.97 -5.70 -1.79
CA MET A 133 1.54 -4.91 -2.94
C MET A 133 2.35 -5.25 -4.19
N ASP A 134 2.58 -6.54 -4.44
CA ASP A 134 3.29 -6.99 -5.64
C ASP A 134 2.63 -6.48 -6.92
N HIS A 135 3.46 -6.16 -7.93
CA HIS A 135 2.98 -5.60 -9.20
C HIS A 135 2.12 -6.59 -9.99
N ASN A 136 0.86 -6.20 -10.23
CA ASN A 136 -0.11 -6.88 -11.09
C ASN A 136 -0.32 -8.37 -10.81
N ARG A 137 -0.25 -8.78 -9.55
CA ARG A 137 -0.34 -10.20 -9.14
C ARG A 137 -0.56 -10.35 -7.64
N VAL A 138 -0.95 -11.55 -7.20
CA VAL A 138 -1.47 -11.79 -5.84
C VAL A 138 -0.99 -13.10 -5.19
N GLU A 139 -0.03 -13.81 -5.80
CA GLU A 139 0.48 -15.10 -5.33
C GLU A 139 1.15 -14.97 -3.96
N GLY A 140 1.85 -13.86 -3.72
CA GLY A 140 2.44 -13.55 -2.42
C GLY A 140 1.39 -13.41 -1.30
N CYS A 141 0.19 -12.92 -1.63
CA CYS A 141 -0.92 -12.85 -0.69
C CYS A 141 -1.44 -14.25 -0.35
N ALA A 142 -1.59 -15.12 -1.35
CA ALA A 142 -2.03 -16.50 -1.16
C ALA A 142 -1.03 -17.32 -0.31
N GLU A 143 0.28 -17.12 -0.51
CA GLU A 143 1.32 -17.70 0.34
C GLU A 143 1.24 -17.18 1.78
N ALA A 144 1.02 -15.87 1.96
CA ALA A 144 0.92 -15.25 3.28
C ALA A 144 -0.25 -15.81 4.10
N ILE A 145 -1.41 -16.06 3.47
CA ILE A 145 -2.58 -16.67 4.13
C ILE A 145 -2.19 -18.02 4.75
N ARG A 146 -1.55 -18.90 3.97
CA ARG A 146 -1.16 -20.24 4.42
C ARG A 146 -0.16 -20.19 5.56
N LEU A 147 0.90 -19.38 5.43
CA LEU A 147 1.93 -19.22 6.47
C LEU A 147 1.35 -18.68 7.78
N ILE A 148 0.44 -17.71 7.69
CA ILE A 148 -0.24 -17.15 8.87
C ILE A 148 -1.16 -18.19 9.51
N PHE A 149 -1.94 -18.92 8.70
CA PHE A 149 -2.83 -19.96 9.17
C PHE A 149 -2.08 -21.06 9.93
N GLU A 150 -0.92 -21.49 9.43
CA GLU A 150 -0.06 -22.50 10.06
C GLU A 150 0.52 -22.03 11.39
N SER A 151 0.91 -20.75 11.50
CA SER A 151 1.60 -20.19 12.67
C SER A 151 0.92 -18.95 13.26
N PRO A 152 -0.35 -19.02 13.68
CA PRO A 152 -1.16 -17.83 13.99
C PRO A 152 -0.62 -17.04 15.20
N ARG A 153 -0.06 -17.75 16.19
CA ARG A 153 0.53 -17.13 17.38
C ARG A 153 1.74 -16.25 17.06
N ARG A 154 2.52 -16.59 16.03
CA ARG A 154 3.71 -15.85 15.59
C ARG A 154 3.35 -14.46 15.05
N TYR A 155 2.16 -14.31 14.51
CA TYR A 155 1.74 -13.07 13.82
C TYR A 155 0.69 -12.27 14.60
N ARG A 156 0.40 -12.62 15.87
CA ARG A 156 -0.68 -12.02 16.69
C ARG A 156 -0.62 -10.49 16.81
N ASN A 157 0.58 -9.92 16.80
CA ASN A 157 0.83 -8.48 16.93
C ASN A 157 0.98 -7.77 15.57
N LEU A 158 1.01 -8.53 14.47
CA LEU A 158 1.12 -8.01 13.12
C LEU A 158 -0.28 -7.81 12.52
N ARG A 159 -0.42 -6.80 11.66
CA ARG A 159 -1.49 -6.72 10.66
C ARG A 159 -0.93 -6.79 9.26
N VAL A 160 -1.58 -7.60 8.43
CA VAL A 160 -1.22 -7.84 7.03
C VAL A 160 -2.41 -7.46 6.17
N ILE A 161 -2.18 -6.55 5.24
CA ILE A 161 -3.14 -6.18 4.19
C ILE A 161 -2.74 -6.95 2.94
N LEU A 162 -3.69 -7.72 2.42
CA LEU A 162 -3.55 -8.44 1.16
C LEU A 162 -3.95 -7.50 0.01
N GLY A 163 -3.14 -7.47 -1.05
CA GLY A 163 -3.30 -6.54 -2.14
C GLY A 163 -2.39 -6.79 -3.33
N SER A 164 -2.37 -5.81 -4.22
CA SER A 164 -1.49 -5.73 -5.39
C SER A 164 -1.34 -4.28 -5.83
N GLU A 165 -0.17 -3.90 -6.34
CA GLU A 165 -0.02 -2.65 -7.07
C GLU A 165 -0.40 -2.85 -8.55
N VAL A 166 -1.54 -2.31 -8.95
CA VAL A 166 -2.09 -2.42 -10.30
C VAL A 166 -1.54 -1.31 -11.19
N THR A 167 -0.96 -1.69 -12.32
CA THR A 167 -0.49 -0.78 -13.36
C THR A 167 -1.66 -0.37 -14.25
N VAL A 168 -2.01 0.91 -14.17
CA VAL A 168 -3.04 1.55 -14.98
C VAL A 168 -2.42 2.44 -16.04
N ARG A 169 -2.95 2.39 -17.27
CA ARG A 169 -2.54 3.28 -18.35
C ARG A 169 -3.43 4.52 -18.40
N LEU A 170 -2.83 5.68 -18.25
CA LEU A 170 -3.44 6.99 -18.46
C LEU A 170 -2.96 7.62 -19.76
N GLN A 171 -3.89 8.23 -20.51
CA GLN A 171 -3.59 9.05 -21.69
C GLN A 171 -3.97 10.51 -21.46
N ASN A 172 -5.07 10.75 -20.74
CA ASN A 172 -5.60 12.07 -20.43
C ASN A 172 -6.07 12.09 -18.97
N ILE A 173 -6.10 13.29 -18.38
CA ILE A 173 -6.75 13.61 -17.10
C ILE A 173 -7.75 14.72 -17.39
N TYR A 174 -9.03 14.37 -17.61
CA TYR A 174 -10.04 15.26 -18.20
C TYR A 174 -9.49 16.06 -19.40
N GLU A 175 -9.41 17.38 -19.28
CA GLU A 175 -8.90 18.33 -20.29
C GLU A 175 -7.37 18.32 -20.44
N HIS A 176 -6.65 17.72 -19.50
CA HIS A 176 -5.20 17.65 -19.52
C HIS A 176 -4.71 16.44 -20.32
N GLN A 177 -4.26 16.71 -21.54
CA GLN A 177 -3.59 15.73 -22.38
C GLN A 177 -2.15 15.47 -21.91
N LEU A 178 -1.79 14.18 -21.81
CA LEU A 178 -0.40 13.76 -21.61
C LEU A 178 0.29 13.61 -22.97
N ARG A 179 1.55 14.05 -23.05
CA ARG A 179 2.42 13.96 -24.24
C ARG A 179 2.58 12.52 -24.75
N GLU A 180 2.47 11.55 -23.85
CA GLU A 180 2.48 10.12 -24.16
C GLU A 180 1.64 9.36 -23.12
N LYS A 181 1.27 8.12 -23.42
CA LYS A 181 0.62 7.22 -22.46
C LYS A 181 1.55 7.00 -21.26
N ARG A 182 1.02 7.15 -20.06
CA ARG A 182 1.76 6.95 -18.81
C ARG A 182 1.18 5.78 -18.04
N HIS A 183 2.08 4.96 -17.50
CA HIS A 183 1.72 3.99 -16.48
C HIS A 183 1.72 4.70 -15.13
N VAL A 184 0.61 4.55 -14.43
CA VAL A 184 0.39 5.02 -13.07
C VAL A 184 -0.05 3.84 -12.24
N HIS A 185 0.12 3.94 -10.94
CA HIS A 185 -0.07 2.79 -10.08
C HIS A 185 -1.15 3.05 -9.03
N PHE A 186 -1.88 2.00 -8.71
CA PHE A 186 -2.92 2.02 -7.71
C PHE A 186 -2.80 0.79 -6.81
N LEU A 187 -3.06 0.96 -5.52
CA LEU A 187 -2.99 -0.11 -4.52
C LEU A 187 -4.36 -0.73 -4.34
N LEU A 188 -4.51 -1.94 -4.87
CA LEU A 188 -5.66 -2.79 -4.60
C LEU A 188 -5.46 -3.41 -3.22
N THR A 189 -6.44 -3.26 -2.32
CA THR A 189 -6.32 -3.66 -0.90
C THR A 189 -7.56 -4.40 -0.44
N GLY A 190 -7.41 -5.36 0.48
CA GLY A 190 -8.53 -6.07 1.11
C GLY A 190 -9.23 -7.06 0.17
N ILE A 191 -8.46 -7.66 -0.74
CA ILE A 191 -8.96 -8.62 -1.75
C ILE A 191 -8.89 -10.06 -1.28
N THR A 192 -9.61 -10.94 -1.97
CA THR A 192 -9.55 -12.40 -1.87
C THR A 192 -8.66 -12.94 -2.98
N PRO A 193 -7.37 -13.23 -2.73
CA PRO A 193 -6.40 -13.48 -3.80
C PRO A 193 -6.74 -14.71 -4.63
N GLU A 194 -7.41 -15.72 -4.08
CA GLU A 194 -7.78 -16.95 -4.80
C GLU A 194 -9.20 -16.91 -5.39
N ALA A 195 -9.93 -15.79 -5.26
CA ALA A 195 -11.21 -15.62 -5.94
C ALA A 195 -11.04 -15.60 -7.47
N GLN A 196 -11.96 -16.27 -8.18
CA GLN A 196 -11.85 -16.48 -9.63
C GLN A 196 -11.76 -15.17 -10.41
N GLU A 197 -12.52 -14.15 -10.03
CA GLU A 197 -12.52 -12.87 -10.74
C GLU A 197 -11.20 -12.10 -10.56
N ILE A 198 -10.55 -12.24 -9.39
CA ILE A 198 -9.21 -11.67 -9.14
C ILE A 198 -8.16 -12.39 -10.00
N GLN A 199 -8.23 -13.72 -10.03
CA GLN A 199 -7.34 -14.53 -10.87
C GLN A 199 -7.52 -14.20 -12.36
N ASP A 200 -8.76 -14.02 -12.81
CA ASP A 200 -9.09 -13.65 -14.20
C ASP A 200 -8.59 -12.25 -14.54
N PHE A 201 -8.72 -11.30 -13.62
CA PHE A 201 -8.21 -9.94 -13.78
C PHE A 201 -6.69 -9.90 -13.95
N PHE A 202 -5.96 -10.72 -13.19
CA PHE A 202 -4.49 -10.76 -13.25
C PHE A 202 -3.93 -11.72 -14.31
N ARG A 203 -4.75 -12.62 -14.87
CA ARG A 203 -4.34 -13.59 -15.91
C ARG A 203 -3.59 -12.96 -17.09
N PRO A 204 -3.97 -11.79 -17.64
CA PRO A 204 -3.22 -11.16 -18.73
C PRO A 204 -1.79 -10.73 -18.36
N PHE A 205 -1.49 -10.60 -17.06
CA PHE A 205 -0.19 -10.17 -16.55
C PHE A 205 0.74 -11.34 -16.18
N ALA A 206 0.22 -12.56 -16.06
CA ALA A 206 0.96 -13.73 -15.58
C ALA A 206 2.18 -14.09 -16.44
N ASN A 207 2.10 -13.85 -17.76
CA ASN A 207 3.15 -14.19 -18.72
C ASN A 207 4.14 -13.04 -18.99
N VAL A 208 4.06 -11.94 -18.25
CA VAL A 208 4.95 -10.81 -18.47
C VAL A 208 6.09 -10.85 -17.47
N PRO A 209 7.33 -11.06 -17.93
CA PRO A 209 8.47 -11.02 -17.04
C PRO A 209 8.53 -9.65 -16.34
N PRO A 210 8.96 -9.60 -15.07
CA PRO A 210 9.08 -8.34 -14.34
C PRO A 210 9.87 -7.32 -15.17
N PRO A 211 9.43 -6.06 -15.23
CA PRO A 211 9.87 -5.12 -16.24
C PRO A 211 11.38 -4.89 -16.18
N ASN A 212 12.10 -5.39 -17.18
CA ASN A 212 13.40 -4.83 -17.54
C ASN A 212 13.14 -3.39 -18.01
N ARG A 213 13.89 -2.42 -17.45
CA ARG A 213 13.69 -0.96 -17.57
C ARG A 213 13.50 -0.39 -19.01
N GLY A 214 13.70 -1.17 -20.06
CA GLY A 214 13.49 -0.80 -21.47
C GLY A 214 12.20 -1.29 -22.14
N LEU A 215 11.44 -2.23 -21.57
CA LEU A 215 10.26 -2.85 -22.21
C LEU A 215 8.90 -2.27 -21.73
N ALA A 216 8.94 -1.26 -20.85
CA ALA A 216 7.77 -0.73 -20.14
C ALA A 216 6.63 -0.19 -21.02
N ARG A 217 6.89 0.14 -22.30
CA ARG A 217 5.87 0.70 -23.21
C ARG A 217 4.84 -0.32 -23.71
N HIS A 218 5.13 -1.62 -23.60
CA HIS A 218 4.25 -2.71 -24.03
C HIS A 218 3.83 -3.63 -22.88
N ALA A 219 4.15 -3.28 -21.63
CA ALA A 219 3.67 -4.04 -20.49
C ALA A 219 2.12 -4.01 -20.48
N PRO A 220 1.46 -5.16 -20.23
CA PRO A 220 0.03 -5.20 -20.05
C PRO A 220 -0.33 -4.21 -18.95
N SER A 221 -1.40 -3.47 -19.20
CA SER A 221 -1.94 -2.47 -18.31
C SER A 221 -3.44 -2.45 -18.52
N VAL A 222 -4.15 -2.07 -17.48
CA VAL A 222 -5.59 -1.85 -17.53
C VAL A 222 -5.89 -0.35 -17.53
N THR A 223 -7.12 0.03 -17.85
CA THR A 223 -7.62 1.37 -17.57
C THR A 223 -8.11 1.45 -16.13
N LEU A 224 -8.24 2.66 -15.58
CA LEU A 224 -8.85 2.84 -14.26
C LEU A 224 -10.29 2.30 -14.23
N SER A 225 -11.05 2.49 -15.31
CA SER A 225 -12.41 1.96 -15.44
C SER A 225 -12.46 0.43 -15.44
N GLN A 226 -11.48 -0.25 -16.04
CA GLN A 226 -11.37 -1.71 -15.98
C GLN A 226 -11.07 -2.21 -14.55
N ALA A 227 -10.16 -1.54 -13.83
CA ALA A 227 -9.91 -1.85 -12.43
C ALA A 227 -11.15 -1.60 -11.55
N ALA A 228 -11.89 -0.51 -11.81
CA ALA A 228 -13.15 -0.18 -11.15
C ALA A 228 -14.23 -1.24 -11.41
N GLN A 229 -14.34 -1.72 -12.65
CA GLN A 229 -15.29 -2.74 -13.04
C GLN A 229 -15.00 -4.08 -12.34
N MET A 230 -13.73 -4.47 -12.26
CA MET A 230 -13.33 -5.65 -11.48
C MET A 230 -13.71 -5.49 -10.00
N LEU A 231 -13.42 -4.34 -9.37
CA LEU A 231 -13.78 -4.12 -7.97
C LEU A 231 -15.29 -4.17 -7.71
N ARG A 232 -16.12 -3.80 -8.70
CA ARG A 232 -17.58 -3.90 -8.59
C ARG A 232 -18.09 -5.35 -8.58
N THR A 233 -17.33 -6.32 -9.11
CA THR A 233 -17.70 -7.74 -9.01
C THR A 233 -17.31 -8.35 -7.67
N GLN A 234 -16.48 -7.66 -6.88
CA GLN A 234 -15.98 -8.17 -5.62
C GLN A 234 -16.85 -7.74 -4.44
N GLN A 235 -17.12 -8.67 -3.52
CA GLN A 235 -17.75 -8.35 -2.24
C GLN A 235 -16.84 -7.43 -1.41
N PHE A 236 -15.54 -7.71 -1.42
CA PHE A 236 -14.53 -7.00 -0.63
C PHE A 236 -13.58 -6.21 -1.53
N GLY A 237 -12.79 -5.35 -0.90
CA GLY A 237 -11.69 -4.67 -1.56
C GLY A 237 -11.98 -3.22 -1.92
N SER A 238 -10.88 -2.48 -2.03
CA SER A 238 -10.84 -1.07 -2.38
C SER A 238 -9.58 -0.75 -3.17
N LEU A 239 -9.58 0.38 -3.86
CA LEU A 239 -8.41 0.90 -4.54
C LEU A 239 -7.92 2.17 -3.84
N SER A 240 -6.61 2.39 -3.88
CA SER A 240 -5.97 3.60 -3.36
C SER A 240 -4.95 4.13 -4.38
N MET A 241 -4.67 5.43 -4.37
CA MET A 241 -3.66 6.01 -5.28
C MET A 241 -2.27 5.76 -4.72
N ALA A 242 -1.42 5.06 -5.49
CA ALA A 242 -0.02 4.86 -5.15
C ALA A 242 0.78 6.06 -5.65
N HIS A 243 1.62 6.63 -4.78
CA HIS A 243 2.59 7.68 -5.06
C HIS A 243 2.22 8.64 -6.21
N PRO A 244 1.05 9.32 -6.18
CA PRO A 244 0.53 10.16 -7.28
C PRO A 244 1.50 11.18 -7.89
N SER A 245 2.42 11.75 -7.11
CA SER A 245 3.43 12.69 -7.59
C SER A 245 4.55 12.08 -8.48
N ARG A 246 4.74 10.74 -8.47
CA ARG A 246 5.73 10.05 -9.33
C ARG A 246 5.42 10.11 -10.82
N ILE A 247 4.21 10.50 -11.20
CA ILE A 247 3.84 10.68 -12.61
C ILE A 247 4.74 11.74 -13.27
N GLN A 248 5.35 12.65 -12.49
CA GLN A 248 6.15 13.78 -12.99
C GLN A 248 5.35 14.59 -14.00
N LEU A 249 4.13 15.01 -13.61
CA LEU A 249 3.19 15.74 -14.45
C LEU A 249 3.84 16.95 -15.15
N GLN A 250 4.78 17.62 -14.49
CA GLN A 250 5.55 18.72 -15.07
C GLN A 250 6.28 18.36 -16.37
N LYS A 251 6.68 17.10 -16.56
CA LYS A 251 7.37 16.64 -17.78
C LYS A 251 6.41 16.16 -18.86
N PHE A 252 5.26 15.62 -18.46
CA PHE A 252 4.39 14.87 -19.36
C PHE A 252 3.10 15.60 -19.71
N LEU A 253 2.76 16.68 -19.02
CA LEU A 253 1.68 17.55 -19.44
C LEU A 253 2.09 18.33 -20.70
N CYS A 254 1.15 18.50 -21.62
CA CYS A 254 1.30 19.48 -22.70
C CYS A 254 1.39 20.92 -22.15
N GLN A 255 0.79 21.19 -20.98
CA GLN A 255 0.83 22.48 -20.27
C GLN A 255 1.41 22.32 -18.85
N PRO A 256 2.76 22.31 -18.69
CA PRO A 256 3.43 22.06 -17.41
C PRO A 256 3.04 23.01 -16.26
N ASP A 257 2.73 24.27 -16.57
CA ASP A 257 2.37 25.28 -15.56
C ASP A 257 1.03 24.98 -14.87
N ARG A 258 0.21 24.09 -15.46
CA ARG A 258 -1.05 23.61 -14.87
C ARG A 258 -0.89 22.34 -14.02
N ARG A 259 0.33 21.96 -13.63
CA ARG A 259 0.60 20.71 -12.87
C ARG A 259 -0.25 20.55 -11.60
N THR A 260 -0.45 21.63 -10.85
CA THR A 260 -1.25 21.60 -9.62
C THR A 260 -2.70 21.28 -9.93
N GLU A 261 -3.26 21.93 -10.95
CA GLU A 261 -4.63 21.69 -11.38
C GLU A 261 -4.82 20.28 -11.93
N ALA A 262 -3.88 19.82 -12.76
CA ALA A 262 -3.87 18.44 -13.25
C ALA A 262 -3.78 17.40 -12.12
N MET A 263 -3.04 17.68 -11.04
CA MET A 263 -2.99 16.81 -9.86
C MET A 263 -4.35 16.76 -9.16
N ARG A 264 -5.04 17.91 -8.99
CA ARG A 264 -6.39 17.93 -8.40
C ARG A 264 -7.36 17.11 -9.23
N GLN A 265 -7.37 17.37 -10.54
CA GLN A 265 -8.21 16.66 -11.49
C GLN A 265 -7.89 15.17 -11.56
N TYR A 266 -6.64 14.77 -11.36
CA TYR A 266 -6.27 13.36 -11.30
C TYR A 266 -6.85 12.65 -10.07
N ILE A 267 -6.76 13.27 -8.89
CA ILE A 267 -7.35 12.74 -7.66
C ILE A 267 -8.88 12.73 -7.76
N HIS A 268 -9.47 13.77 -8.34
CA HIS A 268 -10.91 13.85 -8.60
C HIS A 268 -11.38 12.73 -9.54
N LEU A 269 -10.69 12.52 -10.68
CA LEU A 269 -10.97 11.42 -11.61
C LEU A 269 -10.93 10.05 -10.92
N PHE A 270 -9.95 9.87 -10.03
CA PHE A 270 -9.83 8.65 -9.24
C PHE A 270 -11.05 8.43 -8.34
N HIS A 271 -11.46 9.45 -7.58
CA HIS A 271 -12.62 9.36 -6.70
C HIS A 271 -13.92 9.16 -7.49
N GLU A 272 -14.15 9.97 -8.54
CA GLU A 272 -15.34 9.87 -9.40
C GLU A 272 -15.49 8.47 -10.00
N THR A 273 -14.39 7.89 -10.49
CA THR A 273 -14.44 6.58 -11.17
C THR A 273 -14.80 5.43 -10.21
N LEU A 274 -14.37 5.52 -8.95
CA LEU A 274 -14.50 4.43 -7.98
C LEU A 274 -15.60 4.62 -6.93
N GLY A 275 -16.02 5.84 -6.66
CA GLY A 275 -16.96 6.17 -5.59
C GLY A 275 -16.51 5.61 -4.24
N ASP A 276 -17.37 4.81 -3.61
CA ASP A 276 -17.15 4.19 -2.29
C ASP A 276 -15.99 3.19 -2.23
N ARG A 277 -15.54 2.71 -3.39
CA ARG A 277 -14.36 1.82 -3.52
C ARG A 277 -13.03 2.57 -3.51
N ALA A 278 -13.03 3.91 -3.59
CA ALA A 278 -11.83 4.70 -3.34
C ALA A 278 -11.58 4.79 -1.83
N LEU A 279 -10.37 4.44 -1.38
CA LEU A 279 -10.03 4.43 0.04
C LEU A 279 -9.11 5.59 0.44
N TYR A 280 -7.87 5.62 -0.06
CA TYR A 280 -6.90 6.64 0.33
C TYR A 280 -6.02 7.11 -0.83
N VAL A 281 -5.32 8.23 -0.58
CA VAL A 281 -4.23 8.74 -1.39
C VAL A 281 -2.92 8.60 -0.62
N GLU A 282 -1.90 8.01 -1.24
CA GLU A 282 -0.58 7.87 -0.62
C GLU A 282 0.17 9.21 -0.61
N ALA A 283 0.06 9.96 0.49
CA ALA A 283 0.71 11.25 0.65
C ALA A 283 2.04 11.14 1.41
N PHE A 284 2.17 10.18 2.32
CA PHE A 284 3.39 9.95 3.09
C PHE A 284 4.32 8.96 2.39
N TYR A 285 4.67 9.30 1.15
CA TYR A 285 5.54 8.49 0.30
C TYR A 285 7.00 8.98 0.36
N GLN A 286 7.94 8.05 0.47
CA GLN A 286 9.34 8.39 0.73
C GLN A 286 10.05 9.11 -0.40
N ALA A 287 9.67 8.87 -1.67
CA ALA A 287 10.31 9.58 -2.78
C ALA A 287 9.96 11.08 -2.78
N TYR A 288 8.90 11.52 -2.09
CA TYR A 288 8.50 12.92 -1.96
C TYR A 288 9.41 13.75 -1.05
N SER A 289 10.54 13.22 -0.60
CA SER A 289 11.49 13.94 0.25
C SER A 289 12.70 14.54 -0.50
N GLY A 290 12.69 14.62 -1.85
CA GLY A 290 13.74 15.26 -2.68
C GLY A 290 13.27 16.42 -3.60
N ASN A 291 13.92 17.59 -3.46
CA ASN A 291 13.46 18.97 -3.75
C ASN A 291 12.27 19.43 -2.88
N LEU A 292 12.61 19.88 -1.67
CA LEU A 292 11.67 20.19 -0.59
C LEU A 292 10.55 21.17 -1.01
N ALA A 293 10.86 22.19 -1.82
CA ALA A 293 9.89 23.23 -2.17
C ALA A 293 8.79 22.73 -3.13
N GLU A 294 9.17 21.97 -4.16
CA GLU A 294 8.20 21.42 -5.12
C GLU A 294 7.35 20.31 -4.50
N ASN A 295 7.96 19.45 -3.69
CA ASN A 295 7.24 18.38 -3.01
C ASN A 295 6.29 18.90 -1.94
N LEU A 296 6.57 20.04 -1.31
CA LEU A 296 5.64 20.65 -0.35
C LEU A 296 4.38 21.18 -1.04
N GLN A 297 4.49 21.76 -2.23
CA GLN A 297 3.32 22.21 -2.99
C GLN A 297 2.50 21.01 -3.50
N GLU A 298 3.16 19.96 -4.00
CA GLU A 298 2.48 18.72 -4.41
C GLU A 298 1.78 18.04 -3.23
N LEU A 299 2.50 17.87 -2.10
CA LEU A 299 1.93 17.30 -0.88
C LEU A 299 0.73 18.12 -0.40
N ARG A 300 0.84 19.46 -0.37
CA ARG A 300 -0.27 20.33 -0.01
C ARG A 300 -1.47 20.12 -0.91
N THR A 301 -1.24 20.06 -2.22
CA THR A 301 -2.30 19.83 -3.22
C THR A 301 -2.97 18.47 -2.99
N ILE A 302 -2.18 17.41 -2.76
CA ILE A 302 -2.69 16.07 -2.45
C ILE A 302 -3.57 16.10 -1.20
N LEU A 303 -3.09 16.71 -0.11
CA LEU A 303 -3.82 16.78 1.16
C LEU A 303 -5.12 17.58 1.05
N GLU A 304 -5.09 18.74 0.38
CA GLU A 304 -6.26 19.61 0.18
C GLU A 304 -7.31 18.92 -0.71
N THR A 305 -6.89 18.31 -1.83
CA THR A 305 -7.82 17.62 -2.72
C THR A 305 -8.39 16.35 -2.10
N ALA A 306 -7.57 15.52 -1.45
CA ALA A 306 -8.08 14.34 -0.75
C ALA A 306 -9.11 14.71 0.32
N ALA A 307 -8.90 15.80 1.06
CA ALA A 307 -9.88 16.29 2.03
C ALA A 307 -11.19 16.75 1.35
N ALA A 308 -11.11 17.45 0.21
CA ALA A 308 -12.28 17.86 -0.56
C ALA A 308 -13.08 16.66 -1.10
N GLU A 309 -12.38 15.62 -1.55
CA GLU A 309 -12.96 14.36 -2.05
C GLU A 309 -13.32 13.37 -0.94
N ARG A 310 -13.11 13.71 0.35
CA ARG A 310 -13.32 12.82 1.51
C ARG A 310 -12.54 11.50 1.44
N LEU A 311 -11.41 11.51 0.74
CA LEU A 311 -10.46 10.40 0.70
C LEU A 311 -9.57 10.42 1.95
N LEU A 312 -9.22 9.23 2.44
CA LEU A 312 -8.24 9.12 3.51
C LEU A 312 -6.82 9.41 2.99
N ILE A 313 -5.90 9.68 3.91
CA ILE A 313 -4.48 9.83 3.61
C ILE A 313 -3.71 8.68 4.24
N ALA A 314 -2.76 8.10 3.51
CA ALA A 314 -1.88 7.07 4.03
C ALA A 314 -0.45 7.23 3.51
N GLY A 315 0.38 6.23 3.79
CA GLY A 315 1.74 6.15 3.28
C GLY A 315 2.26 4.73 3.20
N GLY A 316 3.35 4.62 2.47
CA GLY A 316 4.08 3.41 2.21
C GLY A 316 5.46 3.76 1.72
N MET A 317 6.32 2.76 1.70
CA MET A 317 7.72 2.92 1.37
C MET A 317 8.05 2.54 -0.07
N ASP A 318 7.12 1.89 -0.79
CA ASP A 318 7.39 1.27 -2.10
C ASP A 318 8.61 0.33 -1.97
N THR A 319 8.51 -0.59 -1.01
CA THR A 319 9.65 -1.40 -0.56
C THR A 319 10.02 -2.51 -1.53
N HIS A 320 11.19 -2.41 -2.16
CA HIS A 320 11.77 -3.44 -3.01
C HIS A 320 13.02 -4.08 -2.41
N GLY A 321 13.57 -3.49 -1.34
CA GLY A 321 14.79 -3.93 -0.68
C GLY A 321 14.68 -5.28 0.03
N ALA A 322 15.79 -5.70 0.65
CA ALA A 322 15.83 -6.91 1.48
C ALA A 322 15.42 -6.65 2.95
N ASN A 323 14.92 -5.45 3.24
CA ASN A 323 14.59 -4.99 4.59
C ASN A 323 13.32 -4.11 4.54
N ILE A 324 12.38 -4.36 5.45
CA ILE A 324 11.08 -3.67 5.54
C ILE A 324 11.18 -2.15 5.86
N PHE A 325 12.37 -1.66 6.19
CA PHE A 325 12.67 -0.25 6.48
C PHE A 325 13.43 0.47 5.37
N PHE A 326 13.65 -0.14 4.19
CA PHE A 326 14.35 0.52 3.08
C PHE A 326 13.70 0.22 1.73
N SER A 327 13.46 1.24 0.91
CA SER A 327 12.78 1.02 -0.36
C SER A 327 13.67 0.36 -1.42
N LYS A 328 14.98 0.64 -1.41
CA LYS A 328 15.98 -0.05 -2.23
C LYS A 328 17.03 -0.72 -1.38
N ALA A 329 17.76 -1.66 -1.96
CA ALA A 329 18.92 -2.24 -1.32
C ALA A 329 19.98 -1.16 -1.10
N SER A 330 20.04 -0.62 0.11
CA SER A 330 21.21 0.10 0.58
C SER A 330 22.28 -0.93 0.89
N PRO A 331 23.44 -0.93 0.21
CA PRO A 331 24.53 -1.86 0.50
C PRO A 331 25.15 -1.65 1.89
N ARG A 332 24.74 -0.63 2.66
CA ARG A 332 25.36 -0.22 3.92
C ARG A 332 24.63 -0.61 5.21
N PHE A 333 23.44 -1.20 5.12
CA PHE A 333 22.67 -1.57 6.32
C PHE A 333 22.11 -2.98 6.18
N GLN A 334 22.97 -3.96 6.48
CA GLN A 334 22.50 -5.27 6.93
C GLN A 334 22.43 -5.18 8.46
N ILE A 335 21.22 -5.30 9.01
CA ILE A 335 20.98 -5.42 10.46
C ILE A 335 20.73 -6.89 10.74
#